data_AF-A0A371PQ41-F1
#
_entry.id   AF-A0A371PQ41-F1
#
_cell.length_a   1.000
_cell.length_b   1.000
_cell.length_c   1.000
_cell.angle_alpha   90.00
_cell.angle_beta   90.00
_cell.angle_gamma   90.00
#
_symmetry.space_group_name_H-M   'P 1'
#
loop_
_entity.id
_entity.type
_entity.pdbx_description
1 polymer ?
#
loop_
_entity_poly.entity_id
_entity_poly.type
_entity_poly.pdbx_seq_one_letter_code
_entity_poly.pdbx_strand_id
1 'polypeptide(L)'
;MTSTAAPAPRALTLNAWRDYDEDACALPGMGLGAVDLTAPPDDQASQLWELGARRVEFTGEIDLTAVDDPAGAAHAVRRLCLIRDLTARAVLVQWHLRLPPEPDDGWRDLSHLQPPRTLTGPADPVAALTQWRNEHYLCKCLWRQGPGFVQIRDRRWGELRRFTAEEPEYQEAITQLSYGAPLRAVPKAIAADFLEERLVSRTGPLLWWLPYRVNRWIQEAMAI
;
A
#
# COMPACT_ATOMS: atom_id res chain seq x y z
N MET A 1 -19.17 -25.68 -21.48
CA MET A 1 -18.79 -24.60 -20.53
C MET A 1 -17.30 -24.76 -20.26
N THR A 2 -16.47 -24.05 -21.01
CA THR A 2 -15.01 -24.02 -20.82
C THR A 2 -14.72 -23.04 -19.68
N SER A 3 -14.33 -23.56 -18.53
CA SER A 3 -13.79 -22.75 -17.44
C SER A 3 -12.43 -22.23 -17.87
N THR A 4 -12.37 -20.98 -18.31
CA THR A 4 -11.11 -20.30 -18.58
C THR A 4 -10.41 -20.11 -17.24
N ALA A 5 -9.37 -20.90 -16.98
CA ALA A 5 -8.53 -20.73 -15.81
C ALA A 5 -7.98 -19.30 -15.78
N ALA A 6 -8.10 -18.62 -14.65
CA ALA A 6 -7.51 -17.29 -14.48
C ALA A 6 -5.98 -17.41 -14.71
N PRO A 7 -5.37 -16.45 -15.45
CA PRO A 7 -3.93 -16.46 -15.64
C PRO A 7 -3.21 -16.44 -14.30
N ALA A 8 -2.12 -17.20 -14.20
CA ALA A 8 -1.32 -17.26 -12.98
C ALA A 8 -0.83 -15.85 -12.60
N PRO A 9 -0.89 -15.47 -11.32
CA PRO A 9 -0.47 -14.14 -10.89
C PRO A 9 1.01 -13.93 -11.20
N ARG A 10 1.35 -12.81 -11.85
CA ARG A 10 2.73 -12.42 -12.16
C ARG A 10 3.56 -12.41 -10.88
N ALA A 11 4.74 -13.02 -10.91
CA ALA A 11 5.67 -13.07 -9.78
C ALA A 11 6.03 -11.64 -9.31
N LEU A 12 6.22 -11.48 -8.00
CA LEU A 12 6.72 -10.27 -7.39
C LEU A 12 8.14 -10.54 -6.92
N THR A 13 9.10 -9.83 -7.51
CA THR A 13 10.51 -9.92 -7.16
C THR A 13 10.97 -8.54 -6.68
N LEU A 14 11.78 -8.50 -5.64
CA LEU A 14 12.38 -7.28 -5.09
C LEU A 14 13.77 -7.59 -4.53
N ASN A 15 14.61 -6.56 -4.39
CA ASN A 15 15.85 -6.69 -3.63
C ASN A 15 15.60 -6.37 -2.16
N ALA A 16 16.26 -7.07 -1.24
CA ALA A 16 16.12 -6.79 0.18
C ALA A 16 17.46 -6.78 0.93
N TRP A 17 17.51 -6.04 2.04
CA TRP A 17 18.67 -5.89 2.90
C TRP A 17 18.28 -5.92 4.38
N ARG A 18 19.22 -6.34 5.22
CA ARG A 18 19.07 -6.44 6.68
C ARG A 18 19.21 -5.11 7.42
N ASP A 19 19.66 -4.07 6.74
CA ASP A 19 19.76 -2.71 7.25
C ASP A 19 19.13 -1.72 6.27
N TYR A 20 18.89 -0.50 6.72
CA TYR A 20 18.46 0.61 5.87
C TYR A 20 19.63 1.51 5.47
N ASP A 21 20.70 1.59 6.29
CA ASP A 21 21.90 2.36 6.01
C ASP A 21 22.65 1.81 4.79
N GLU A 22 23.05 2.71 3.88
CA GLU A 22 23.64 2.33 2.58
C GLU A 22 25.03 1.69 2.75
N ASP A 23 25.83 2.18 3.68
CA ASP A 23 27.17 1.64 3.94
C ASP A 23 27.06 0.26 4.61
N ALA A 24 26.13 0.10 5.55
CA ALA A 24 25.83 -1.21 6.15
C ALA A 24 25.33 -2.21 5.11
N CYS A 25 24.47 -1.78 4.16
CA CYS A 25 23.97 -2.64 3.09
C CYS A 25 25.06 -3.21 2.19
N ALA A 26 26.22 -2.54 2.08
CA ALA A 26 27.36 -3.00 1.29
C ALA A 26 28.21 -4.08 1.99
N LEU A 27 28.01 -4.32 3.30
CA LEU A 27 28.78 -5.31 4.05
C LEU A 27 28.38 -6.76 3.67
N PRO A 28 29.32 -7.71 3.70
CA PRO A 28 29.02 -9.13 3.47
C PRO A 28 27.91 -9.66 4.39
N GLY A 29 26.91 -10.32 3.81
CA GLY A 29 25.78 -10.90 4.54
C GLY A 29 24.62 -9.94 4.84
N MET A 30 24.75 -8.65 4.52
CA MET A 30 23.69 -7.66 4.72
C MET A 30 22.67 -7.62 3.59
N GLY A 31 23.08 -7.96 2.37
CA GLY A 31 22.15 -8.19 1.25
C GLY A 31 21.45 -9.54 1.38
N LEU A 32 20.12 -9.54 1.26
CA LEU A 32 19.31 -10.74 1.05
C LEU A 32 19.20 -11.11 -0.44
N GLY A 33 19.61 -10.19 -1.33
CA GLY A 33 19.53 -10.35 -2.78
C GLY A 33 18.11 -10.20 -3.31
N ALA A 34 17.88 -10.73 -4.51
CA ALA A 34 16.56 -10.80 -5.11
C ALA A 34 15.71 -11.86 -4.38
N VAL A 35 14.52 -11.46 -3.92
CA VAL A 35 13.57 -12.31 -3.22
C VAL A 35 12.32 -12.45 -4.07
N ASP A 36 11.97 -13.70 -4.42
CA ASP A 36 10.72 -14.04 -5.08
C ASP A 36 9.62 -14.27 -4.04
N LEU A 37 8.59 -13.44 -4.09
CA LEU A 37 7.47 -13.49 -3.15
C LEU A 37 6.39 -14.42 -3.68
N THR A 38 6.45 -15.67 -3.23
CA THR A 38 5.49 -16.73 -3.55
C THR A 38 4.41 -16.90 -2.50
N ALA A 39 4.58 -16.32 -1.32
CA ALA A 39 3.58 -16.35 -0.25
C ALA A 39 2.29 -15.59 -0.63
N PRO A 40 1.14 -15.94 -0.02
CA PRO A 40 -0.09 -15.16 -0.12
C PRO A 40 0.17 -13.68 0.19
N PRO A 41 -0.52 -12.72 -0.48
CA PRO A 41 -0.26 -11.29 -0.33
C PRO A 41 -0.22 -10.79 1.11
N ASP A 42 -1.02 -11.37 2.00
CA ASP A 42 -1.09 -11.04 3.43
C ASP A 42 0.10 -11.50 4.27
N ASP A 43 0.86 -12.47 3.77
CA ASP A 43 2.02 -13.03 4.46
C ASP A 43 3.36 -12.46 3.95
N GLN A 44 3.38 -11.81 2.79
CA GLN A 44 4.63 -11.37 2.13
C GLN A 44 5.45 -10.41 3.01
N ALA A 45 4.80 -9.44 3.65
CA ALA A 45 5.48 -8.52 4.55
C ALA A 45 5.96 -9.20 5.84
N SER A 46 5.25 -10.23 6.33
CA SER A 46 5.69 -11.06 7.45
C SER A 46 6.94 -11.86 7.09
N GLN A 47 6.91 -12.52 5.93
CA GLN A 47 8.03 -13.30 5.42
C GLN A 47 9.30 -12.45 5.29
N LEU A 48 9.22 -11.27 4.68
CA LEU A 48 10.36 -10.36 4.56
C LEU A 48 10.89 -9.91 5.93
N TRP A 49 9.98 -9.59 6.86
CA TRP A 49 10.35 -9.20 8.21
C TRP A 49 11.11 -10.31 8.96
N GLU A 50 10.63 -11.55 8.85
CA GLU A 50 11.23 -12.75 9.45
C GLU A 50 12.58 -13.10 8.82
N LEU A 51 12.75 -12.87 7.51
CA LEU A 51 14.04 -12.92 6.84
C LEU A 51 15.01 -11.85 7.33
N GLY A 52 14.53 -10.84 8.07
CA GLY A 52 15.30 -9.75 8.64
C GLY A 52 15.38 -8.52 7.75
N ALA A 53 14.52 -8.38 6.74
CA ALA A 53 14.52 -7.22 5.87
C ALA A 53 14.21 -5.93 6.67
N ARG A 54 15.04 -4.91 6.45
CA ARG A 54 14.85 -3.53 6.95
C ARG A 54 14.83 -2.51 5.81
N ARG A 55 15.28 -2.91 4.64
CA ARG A 55 15.13 -2.19 3.37
C ARG A 55 14.72 -3.14 2.27
N VAL A 56 13.86 -2.66 1.38
CA VAL A 56 13.53 -3.33 0.12
C VAL A 56 13.56 -2.35 -1.05
N GLU A 57 13.79 -2.87 -2.24
CA GLU A 57 13.73 -2.12 -3.49
C GLU A 57 12.91 -2.90 -4.51
N PHE A 58 11.83 -2.28 -4.99
CA PHE A 58 11.04 -2.83 -6.09
C PHE A 58 11.74 -2.61 -7.42
N THR A 59 11.89 -3.68 -8.20
CA THR A 59 12.39 -3.59 -9.57
C THR A 59 11.30 -3.03 -10.48
N GLY A 60 11.54 -1.85 -11.05
CA GLY A 60 10.67 -1.20 -12.04
C GLY A 60 9.63 -0.22 -11.46
N GLU A 61 9.05 0.59 -12.36
CA GLU A 61 8.02 1.57 -12.01
C GLU A 61 6.67 0.90 -11.73
N ILE A 62 5.90 1.44 -10.77
CA ILE A 62 4.47 1.17 -10.62
C ILE A 62 3.76 2.22 -11.47
N ASP A 63 3.30 1.81 -12.66
CA ASP A 63 2.56 2.68 -13.58
C ASP A 63 1.05 2.49 -13.40
N LEU A 64 0.40 3.47 -12.79
CA LEU A 64 -1.05 3.50 -12.60
C LEU A 64 -1.82 4.08 -13.79
N THR A 65 -1.12 4.42 -14.88
CA THR A 65 -1.74 4.78 -16.17
C THR A 65 -2.01 3.56 -17.05
N ALA A 66 -1.34 2.43 -16.78
CA ALA A 66 -1.40 1.20 -17.57
C ALA A 66 -2.21 0.08 -16.85
N VAL A 67 -3.36 0.43 -16.28
CA VAL A 67 -4.16 -0.46 -15.41
C VAL A 67 -5.50 -0.88 -16.01
N ASP A 68 -5.71 -0.65 -17.30
CA ASP A 68 -6.91 -1.13 -18.02
C ASP A 68 -6.91 -2.66 -18.18
N ASP A 69 -5.72 -3.27 -18.26
CA ASP A 69 -5.56 -4.72 -18.22
C ASP A 69 -5.80 -5.26 -16.80
N PRO A 70 -6.74 -6.21 -16.58
CA PRO A 70 -7.01 -6.77 -15.26
C PRO A 70 -5.78 -7.41 -14.60
N ALA A 71 -4.89 -8.04 -15.36
CA ALA A 71 -3.68 -8.65 -14.80
C ALA A 71 -2.66 -7.59 -14.38
N GLY A 72 -2.48 -6.53 -15.18
CA GLY A 72 -1.71 -5.33 -14.85
C GLY A 72 -2.23 -4.63 -13.60
N ALA A 73 -3.54 -4.40 -13.51
CA ALA A 73 -4.18 -3.80 -12.34
C ALA A 73 -3.97 -4.65 -11.07
N ALA A 74 -4.19 -5.96 -11.15
CA ALA A 74 -3.96 -6.87 -10.02
C ALA A 74 -2.49 -6.88 -9.57
N HIS A 75 -1.56 -6.82 -10.52
CA HIS A 75 -0.13 -6.73 -10.21
C HIS A 75 0.23 -5.40 -9.53
N ALA A 76 -0.29 -4.27 -10.01
CA ALA A 76 -0.09 -2.96 -9.40
C ALA A 76 -0.65 -2.90 -7.97
N VAL A 77 -1.89 -3.37 -7.76
CA VAL A 77 -2.52 -3.43 -6.43
C VAL A 77 -1.71 -4.29 -5.47
N ARG A 78 -1.23 -5.46 -5.89
CA ARG A 78 -0.39 -6.31 -5.03
C ARG A 78 0.90 -5.61 -4.60
N ARG A 79 1.55 -4.87 -5.50
CA ARG A 79 2.75 -4.08 -5.16
C ARG A 79 2.42 -2.97 -4.16
N LEU A 80 1.33 -2.24 -4.36
CA LEU A 80 0.89 -1.18 -3.47
C LEU A 80 0.49 -1.69 -2.07
N CYS A 81 -0.22 -2.82 -1.99
CA CYS A 81 -0.52 -3.47 -0.72
C CYS A 81 0.76 -3.92 0.01
N LEU A 82 1.74 -4.46 -0.71
CA LEU A 82 3.02 -4.82 -0.10
C LEU A 82 3.78 -3.59 0.42
N ILE A 83 3.80 -2.48 -0.32
CA ILE A 83 4.38 -1.20 0.14
C ILE A 83 3.66 -0.72 1.40
N ARG A 84 2.33 -0.79 1.43
CA ARG A 84 1.48 -0.45 2.59
C ARG A 84 1.88 -1.27 3.82
N ASP A 85 2.01 -2.58 3.68
CA ASP A 85 2.27 -3.47 4.82
C ASP A 85 3.73 -3.40 5.29
N LEU A 86 4.68 -3.12 4.39
CA LEU A 86 6.08 -2.84 4.75
C LEU A 86 6.23 -1.46 5.42
N THR A 87 5.48 -0.45 4.96
CA THR A 87 5.41 0.87 5.61
C THR A 87 4.91 0.72 7.04
N ALA A 88 3.85 -0.09 7.26
CA ALA A 88 3.32 -0.37 8.60
C ALA A 88 4.33 -1.02 9.56
N ARG A 89 5.36 -1.67 9.01
CA ARG A 89 6.44 -2.35 9.75
C ARG A 89 7.72 -1.54 9.87
N ALA A 90 7.74 -0.28 9.43
CA ALA A 90 8.94 0.54 9.43
C ALA A 90 10.09 -0.03 8.57
N VAL A 91 9.78 -0.78 7.51
CA VAL A 91 10.78 -1.23 6.51
C VAL A 91 10.96 -0.11 5.49
N LEU A 92 12.20 0.29 5.19
CA LEU A 92 12.50 1.26 4.14
C LEU A 92 12.14 0.68 2.76
N VAL A 93 11.28 1.35 2.01
CA VAL A 93 10.78 0.88 0.71
C VAL A 93 11.22 1.84 -0.39
N GLN A 94 11.98 1.32 -1.34
CA GLN A 94 12.44 2.06 -2.50
C GLN A 94 11.64 1.63 -3.73
N TRP A 95 10.96 2.59 -4.36
CA TRP A 95 10.03 2.35 -5.45
C TRP A 95 9.86 3.60 -6.31
N HIS A 96 9.31 3.42 -7.51
CA HIS A 96 9.08 4.48 -8.50
C HIS A 96 7.60 4.47 -8.87
N LEU A 97 6.98 5.64 -8.96
CA LEU A 97 5.54 5.77 -9.15
C LEU A 97 5.23 6.69 -10.33
N ARG A 98 4.35 6.22 -11.22
CA ARG A 98 3.69 7.02 -12.23
C ARG A 98 2.18 7.02 -11.99
N LEU A 99 1.63 8.21 -11.85
CA LEU A 99 0.20 8.44 -11.67
C LEU A 99 -0.45 8.95 -12.97
N PRO A 100 -1.77 8.77 -13.13
CA PRO A 100 -2.54 9.59 -14.06
C PRO A 100 -2.33 11.08 -13.77
N PRO A 101 -2.38 11.96 -14.80
CA PRO A 101 -2.22 13.39 -14.61
C PRO A 101 -3.38 14.03 -13.86
N GLU A 102 -4.56 13.40 -13.87
CA GLU A 102 -5.74 13.88 -13.17
C GLU A 102 -6.32 12.78 -12.26
N PRO A 103 -6.83 13.15 -11.07
CA PRO A 103 -6.76 14.48 -10.48
C PRO A 103 -5.33 14.83 -10.03
N ASP A 104 -4.95 16.11 -10.12
CA ASP A 104 -3.60 16.57 -9.74
C ASP A 104 -3.23 16.25 -8.28
N ASP A 105 -4.23 16.20 -7.39
CA ASP A 105 -4.05 15.84 -5.99
C ASP A 105 -4.06 14.32 -5.71
N GLY A 106 -4.15 13.47 -6.75
CA GLY A 106 -4.28 12.01 -6.61
C GLY A 106 -3.14 11.34 -5.85
N TRP A 107 -1.94 11.95 -5.84
CA TRP A 107 -0.81 11.47 -5.04
C TRP A 107 -1.09 11.51 -3.53
N ARG A 108 -1.98 12.39 -3.06
CA ARG A 108 -2.32 12.54 -1.63
C ARG A 108 -2.97 11.29 -1.06
N ASP A 109 -3.71 10.53 -1.87
CA ASP A 109 -4.29 9.26 -1.44
C ASP A 109 -3.22 8.27 -0.98
N LEU A 110 -2.08 8.27 -1.66
CA LEU A 110 -0.95 7.39 -1.37
C LEU A 110 0.06 8.01 -0.39
N SER A 111 -0.11 9.28 0.01
CA SER A 111 0.86 10.02 0.85
C SER A 111 1.12 9.42 2.25
N HIS A 112 0.32 8.44 2.65
CA HIS A 112 0.49 7.66 3.87
C HIS A 112 1.52 6.52 3.73
N LEU A 113 1.86 6.12 2.49
CA LEU A 113 2.94 5.21 2.16
C LEU A 113 4.28 5.95 2.20
N GLN A 114 5.38 5.20 2.35
CA GLN A 114 6.70 5.82 2.20
C GLN A 114 6.84 6.50 0.83
N PRO A 115 7.39 7.73 0.78
CA PRO A 115 7.50 8.48 -0.47
C PRO A 115 8.31 7.70 -1.51
N PRO A 116 7.89 7.68 -2.79
CA PRO A 116 8.68 7.02 -3.83
C PRO A 116 9.99 7.77 -4.09
N ARG A 117 10.94 7.08 -4.74
CA ARG A 117 12.17 7.71 -5.25
C ARG A 117 11.87 8.72 -6.34
N THR A 118 10.94 8.37 -7.24
CA THR A 118 10.45 9.24 -8.30
C THR A 118 8.92 9.24 -8.34
N LEU A 119 8.37 10.40 -8.71
CA LEU A 119 6.97 10.59 -8.98
C LEU A 119 6.84 11.23 -10.37
N THR A 120 5.99 10.68 -11.22
CA THR A 120 5.60 11.28 -12.50
C THR A 120 4.08 11.26 -12.64
N GLY A 121 3.52 12.12 -13.51
CA GLY A 121 2.07 12.24 -13.71
C GLY A 121 1.50 13.60 -13.34
N PRO A 122 1.59 14.04 -12.06
CA PRO A 122 1.06 15.33 -11.61
C PRO A 122 1.61 16.52 -12.40
N ALA A 123 0.92 17.65 -12.37
CA ALA A 123 1.33 18.87 -13.07
C ALA A 123 2.70 19.39 -12.59
N ASP A 124 2.96 19.31 -11.28
CA ASP A 124 4.26 19.59 -10.67
C ASP A 124 4.73 18.38 -9.83
N PRO A 125 5.40 17.39 -10.44
CA PRO A 125 5.82 16.18 -9.75
C PRO A 125 6.90 16.45 -8.69
N VAL A 126 7.72 17.50 -8.86
CA VAL A 126 8.81 17.83 -7.92
C VAL A 126 8.21 18.43 -6.65
N ALA A 127 7.28 19.37 -6.78
CA ALA A 127 6.60 19.95 -5.63
C ALA A 127 5.76 18.89 -4.88
N ALA A 128 4.99 18.07 -5.60
CA ALA A 128 4.20 17.00 -5.01
C ALA A 128 5.07 15.99 -4.23
N LEU A 129 6.19 15.55 -4.81
CA LEU A 129 7.09 14.61 -4.15
C LEU A 129 7.80 15.24 -2.94
N THR A 130 8.18 16.51 -3.03
CA THR A 130 8.76 17.26 -1.91
C THR A 130 7.77 17.36 -0.76
N GLN A 131 6.52 17.69 -1.05
CA GLN A 131 5.47 17.75 -0.05
C GLN A 131 5.21 16.39 0.60
N TRP A 132 5.11 15.32 -0.20
CA TRP A 132 4.96 13.96 0.32
C TRP A 132 6.10 13.62 1.29
N ARG A 133 7.37 13.88 0.93
CA ARG A 133 8.53 13.63 1.79
C ARG A 133 8.46 14.42 3.10
N ASN A 134 8.13 15.71 3.03
CA ASN A 134 8.11 16.58 4.20
C ASN A 134 6.97 16.25 5.18
N GLU A 135 5.85 15.74 4.68
CA GLU A 135 4.67 15.45 5.49
C GLU A 135 4.51 13.96 5.83
N HIS A 136 5.38 13.08 5.33
CA HIS A 136 5.29 11.66 5.61
C HIS A 136 5.70 11.34 7.05
N TYR A 137 4.95 10.45 7.68
CA TYR A 137 5.29 9.80 8.95
C TYR A 137 4.51 8.50 9.07
N LEU A 138 4.98 7.59 9.91
CA LEU A 138 4.27 6.36 10.18
C LEU A 138 2.95 6.62 10.91
N CYS A 139 1.99 5.73 10.72
CA CYS A 139 0.64 5.84 11.25
C CYS A 139 -0.15 7.06 10.73
N LYS A 140 0.15 7.57 9.53
CA LYS A 140 -0.57 8.68 8.87
C LYS A 140 -1.98 8.28 8.37
N CYS A 141 -2.18 7.05 7.91
CA CYS A 141 -3.49 6.49 7.57
C CYS A 141 -3.53 5.01 7.99
N LEU A 142 -4.29 4.69 9.04
CA LEU A 142 -4.26 3.37 9.67
C LEU A 142 -5.64 2.92 10.12
N TRP A 143 -5.76 1.62 10.37
CA TRP A 143 -6.89 1.06 11.09
C TRP A 143 -6.46 0.00 12.10
N ARG A 144 -7.32 -0.24 13.10
CA ARG A 144 -7.21 -1.34 14.04
C ARG A 144 -8.53 -2.09 14.17
N GLN A 145 -8.43 -3.37 14.47
CA GLN A 145 -9.55 -4.20 14.89
C GLN A 145 -9.65 -4.20 16.42
N GLY A 146 -10.77 -3.73 16.95
CA GLY A 146 -11.19 -3.93 18.33
C GLY A 146 -12.25 -5.04 18.44
N PRO A 147 -12.67 -5.40 19.66
CA PRO A 147 -13.77 -6.34 19.85
C PRO A 147 -15.08 -5.77 19.29
N GLY A 148 -15.54 -6.30 18.15
CA GLY A 148 -16.81 -5.90 17.52
C GLY A 148 -16.77 -4.59 16.74
N PHE A 149 -15.62 -3.91 16.64
CA PHE A 149 -15.51 -2.66 15.88
C PHE A 149 -14.15 -2.53 15.18
N VAL A 150 -14.11 -1.70 14.15
CA VAL A 150 -12.87 -1.19 13.56
C VAL A 150 -12.77 0.30 13.79
N GLN A 151 -11.57 0.78 14.07
CA GLN A 151 -11.29 2.20 14.19
C GLN A 151 -10.25 2.62 13.17
N ILE A 152 -10.58 3.64 12.38
CA ILE A 152 -9.75 4.18 11.31
C ILE A 152 -9.33 5.58 11.70
N ARG A 153 -8.06 5.92 11.44
CA ARG A 153 -7.49 7.23 11.66
C ARG A 153 -6.78 7.67 10.38
N ASP A 154 -7.16 8.82 9.87
CA ASP A 154 -6.57 9.39 8.66
C ASP A 154 -6.13 10.83 8.90
N ARG A 155 -4.86 11.11 8.58
CA ARG A 155 -4.22 12.44 8.65
C ARG A 155 -3.61 12.87 7.31
N ARG A 156 -3.94 12.20 6.20
CA ARG A 156 -3.49 12.60 4.86
C ARG A 156 -3.88 14.03 4.49
N TRP A 157 -4.93 14.54 5.13
CA TRP A 157 -5.54 15.84 4.85
C TRP A 157 -5.21 16.93 5.88
N GLY A 158 -4.15 16.75 6.66
CA GLY A 158 -3.73 17.67 7.73
C GLY A 158 -4.50 17.48 9.04
N GLU A 159 -5.83 17.44 8.98
CA GLU A 159 -6.70 17.18 10.12
C GLU A 159 -6.84 15.68 10.42
N LEU A 160 -7.03 15.32 11.69
CA LEU A 160 -7.30 13.94 12.09
C LEU A 160 -8.77 13.59 11.89
N ARG A 161 -9.06 12.81 10.84
CA ARG A 161 -10.34 12.14 10.63
C ARG A 161 -10.37 10.82 11.39
N ARG A 162 -11.47 10.53 12.08
CA ARG A 162 -11.68 9.29 12.82
C ARG A 162 -13.00 8.67 12.39
N PHE A 163 -12.95 7.38 12.06
CA PHE A 163 -14.13 6.60 11.75
C PHE A 163 -14.16 5.39 12.69
N THR A 164 -15.36 5.05 13.16
CA THR A 164 -15.61 3.81 13.90
C THR A 164 -16.73 3.11 13.15
N ALA A 165 -16.49 1.86 12.73
CA ALA A 165 -17.53 1.01 12.18
C ALA A 165 -17.73 -0.19 13.09
N GLU A 166 -18.96 -0.38 13.56
CA GLU A 166 -19.37 -1.47 14.45
C GLU A 166 -20.16 -2.52 13.67
N GLU A 167 -20.70 -2.13 12.52
CA GLU A 167 -21.44 -2.93 11.57
C GLU A 167 -20.54 -4.03 10.97
N PRO A 168 -20.91 -5.32 11.11
CA PRO A 168 -20.14 -6.45 10.58
C PRO A 168 -19.87 -6.36 9.08
N GLU A 169 -20.77 -5.77 8.30
CA GLU A 169 -20.66 -5.65 6.85
C GLU A 169 -19.50 -4.75 6.43
N TYR A 170 -19.22 -3.68 7.19
CA TYR A 170 -18.05 -2.82 6.95
C TYR A 170 -16.75 -3.54 7.29
N GLN A 171 -16.74 -4.35 8.36
CA GLN A 171 -15.58 -5.15 8.76
C GLN A 171 -15.24 -6.23 7.72
N GLU A 172 -16.26 -6.90 7.19
CA GLU A 172 -16.11 -7.87 6.10
C GLU A 172 -15.62 -7.19 4.81
N ALA A 173 -16.19 -6.03 4.46
CA ALA A 173 -15.75 -5.26 3.29
C ALA A 173 -14.28 -4.83 3.40
N ILE A 174 -13.81 -4.39 4.57
CA ILE A 174 -12.39 -4.07 4.81
C ILE A 174 -11.51 -5.30 4.59
N THR A 175 -11.94 -6.46 5.09
CA THR A 175 -11.21 -7.72 4.93
C THR A 175 -11.11 -8.09 3.45
N GLN A 176 -12.21 -8.02 2.70
CA GLN A 176 -12.24 -8.31 1.26
C GLN A 176 -11.36 -7.35 0.44
N LEU A 177 -11.36 -6.06 0.81
CA LEU A 177 -10.59 -5.03 0.11
C LEU A 177 -9.11 -4.98 0.50
N SER A 178 -8.69 -5.70 1.55
CA SER A 178 -7.35 -5.61 2.12
C SER A 178 -6.24 -5.90 1.11
N TYR A 179 -6.48 -6.74 0.10
CA TYR A 179 -5.50 -7.06 -0.96
C TYR A 179 -6.07 -6.89 -2.38
N GLY A 180 -7.12 -6.08 -2.49
CA GLY A 180 -7.80 -5.83 -3.76
C GLY A 180 -8.96 -6.77 -4.04
N ALA A 181 -10.11 -6.21 -4.38
CA ALA A 181 -11.28 -6.94 -4.83
C ALA A 181 -11.99 -6.16 -5.95
N PRO A 182 -12.71 -6.85 -6.87
CA PRO A 182 -13.53 -6.14 -7.84
C PRO A 182 -14.66 -5.39 -7.13
N LEU A 183 -15.08 -4.23 -7.66
CA LEU A 183 -16.15 -3.40 -7.07
C LEU A 183 -17.42 -4.21 -6.71
N ARG A 184 -17.77 -5.20 -7.53
CA ARG A 184 -18.94 -6.07 -7.33
C ARG A 184 -18.87 -7.00 -6.12
N ALA A 185 -17.68 -7.19 -5.54
CA ALA A 185 -17.50 -8.05 -4.37
C ALA A 185 -18.02 -7.39 -3.07
N VAL A 186 -18.17 -6.06 -3.08
CA VAL A 186 -18.56 -5.27 -1.91
C VAL A 186 -19.96 -4.67 -2.13
N PRO A 187 -20.81 -4.58 -1.09
CA PRO A 187 -22.08 -3.87 -1.18
C PRO A 187 -21.91 -2.43 -1.69
N LYS A 188 -22.76 -2.01 -2.63
CA LYS A 188 -22.62 -0.72 -3.33
C LYS A 188 -22.59 0.49 -2.39
N ALA A 189 -23.41 0.48 -1.33
CA ALA A 189 -23.44 1.56 -0.35
C ALA A 189 -22.10 1.68 0.39
N ILE A 190 -21.60 0.57 0.93
CA ILE A 190 -20.30 0.53 1.64
C ILE A 190 -19.14 0.96 0.72
N ALA A 191 -19.15 0.50 -0.54
CA ALA A 191 -18.15 0.92 -1.51
C ALA A 191 -18.22 2.42 -1.82
N ALA A 192 -19.42 3.01 -1.84
CA ALA A 192 -19.60 4.45 -2.04
C ALA A 192 -19.05 5.24 -0.85
N ASP A 193 -19.38 4.85 0.38
CA ASP A 193 -18.89 5.49 1.61
C ASP A 193 -17.36 5.48 1.66
N PHE A 194 -16.73 4.33 1.39
CA PHE A 194 -15.27 4.23 1.39
C PHE A 194 -14.60 5.06 0.31
N LEU A 195 -15.23 5.23 -0.86
CA LEU A 195 -14.72 6.08 -1.93
C LEU A 195 -14.87 7.55 -1.59
N GLU A 196 -16.01 7.95 -1.03
CA GLU A 196 -16.27 9.31 -0.56
C GLU A 196 -15.26 9.73 0.51
N GLU A 197 -14.99 8.84 1.46
CA GLU A 197 -13.99 9.07 2.52
C GLU A 197 -12.54 8.84 2.07
N ARG A 198 -12.33 8.52 0.78
CA ARG A 198 -11.01 8.21 0.17
C ARG A 198 -10.24 7.14 0.95
N LEU A 199 -10.93 6.18 1.56
CA LEU A 199 -10.35 5.05 2.30
C LEU A 199 -10.01 3.86 1.40
N VAL A 200 -10.55 3.84 0.18
CA VAL A 200 -10.19 2.91 -0.88
C VAL A 200 -9.72 3.66 -2.12
N SER A 201 -8.87 3.03 -2.91
CA SER A 201 -8.48 3.55 -4.23
C SER A 201 -8.93 2.59 -5.34
N ARG A 202 -9.21 3.17 -6.51
CA ARG A 202 -9.52 2.44 -7.75
C ARG A 202 -8.24 2.23 -8.54
N THR A 203 -7.99 1.01 -8.99
CA THR A 203 -6.90 0.67 -9.89
C THR A 203 -7.42 -0.31 -10.93
N GLY A 204 -7.72 0.20 -12.12
CA GLY A 204 -8.46 -0.55 -13.12
C GLY A 204 -9.80 -1.07 -12.58
N PRO A 205 -10.12 -2.37 -12.71
CA PRO A 205 -11.36 -2.95 -12.22
C PRO A 205 -11.39 -3.21 -10.70
N LEU A 206 -10.30 -2.91 -9.98
CA LEU A 206 -10.13 -3.27 -8.57
C LEU A 206 -10.32 -2.06 -7.65
N LEU A 207 -10.93 -2.32 -6.50
CA LEU A 207 -10.84 -1.49 -5.31
C LEU A 207 -9.88 -2.14 -4.31
N TRP A 208 -9.10 -1.33 -3.60
CA TRP A 208 -8.24 -1.82 -2.53
C TRP A 208 -8.19 -0.84 -1.37
N TRP A 209 -8.02 -1.40 -0.17
CA TRP A 209 -8.02 -0.68 1.10
C TRP A 209 -6.70 0.06 1.34
N LEU A 210 -6.77 1.39 1.56
CA LEU A 210 -5.59 2.23 1.73
C LEU A 210 -5.00 2.16 3.16
N PRO A 211 -5.80 2.29 4.25
CA PRO A 211 -5.23 2.28 5.59
C PRO A 211 -4.48 0.98 5.89
N TYR A 212 -3.24 1.04 6.38
CA TYR A 212 -2.57 -0.18 6.87
C TYR A 212 -3.14 -0.61 8.20
N ARG A 213 -3.13 -1.93 8.41
CA ARG A 213 -3.47 -2.55 9.68
C ARG A 213 -2.29 -2.38 10.65
N VAL A 214 -2.54 -1.76 11.81
CA VAL A 214 -1.54 -1.74 12.90
C VAL A 214 -1.71 -2.96 13.80
N ASN A 215 -0.63 -3.73 13.95
CA ASN A 215 -0.60 -4.90 14.85
C ASN A 215 0.00 -4.58 16.22
N ARG A 216 0.66 -3.42 16.38
CA ARG A 216 1.19 -2.91 17.65
C ARG A 216 0.80 -1.44 17.77
N TRP A 217 0.20 -1.07 18.91
CA TRP A 217 -0.22 0.30 19.15
C TRP A 217 0.99 1.16 19.49
N ILE A 218 1.34 2.07 18.59
CA ILE A 218 2.37 3.08 18.85
C ILE A 218 1.63 4.28 19.48
N GLN A 219 2.05 4.70 20.68
CA GLN A 219 1.43 5.84 21.37
C GLN A 219 1.73 7.18 20.67
N GLU A 220 2.82 7.26 19.90
CA GLU A 220 3.32 8.49 19.28
C GLU A 220 3.61 8.30 17.78
N ALA A 221 3.67 9.40 17.02
CA ALA A 221 4.07 9.35 15.61
C ALA A 221 5.57 9.06 15.52
N MET A 222 5.97 8.10 14.67
CA MET A 222 7.37 7.82 14.38
C MET A 222 7.73 8.39 13.01
N ALA A 223 8.77 9.22 12.97
CA ALA A 223 9.48 9.53 11.74
C ALA A 223 10.54 8.44 11.52
N ILE A 224 10.67 7.98 10.28
CA ILE A 224 11.78 7.15 9.80
C ILE A 224 12.48 7.98 8.74
#